data_AF-A0A558H6M3-F1
#
_entry.id   AF-A0A558H6M3-F1
#
_cell.length_a   1.000
_cell.length_b   1.000
_cell.length_c   1.000
_cell.angle_alpha   90.00
_cell.angle_beta   90.00
_cell.angle_gamma   90.00
#
_symmetry.space_group_name_H-M   'P 1'
#
loop_
_entity.id
_entity.type
_entity.pdbx_description
1 polymer ?
#
loop_
_entity_poly.entity_id
_entity_poly.type
_entity_poly.pdbx_seq_one_letter_code
_entity_poly.pdbx_strand_id
1 'polypeptide(L)'
;MVEITVAELEAAEKIFGERLDLAKRYVEHLATSGTERGLIGPREIPRLWSRHVLNCAVIESAIAMDSHVADVGSGAGLPGLCLAIARPDLELTLIEPLERRVIWLQEVVDDLGLDNVTIMRTRAELAVGMVDADVVTARAVSALTNLAGLTIPLLNGHGEVVAIKGRSAAEEIEKATKVIRKLGGVATSVVVCGQELLEEPTTVVRIIVNKPGKTA
;
A
#
# COMPACT_ATOMS: atom_id res chain seq x y z
N MET A 1 8.92 4.37 -23.33
CA MET A 1 7.68 4.14 -22.56
C MET A 1 7.53 2.65 -22.33
N VAL A 2 7.14 2.25 -21.13
CA VAL A 2 6.79 0.84 -20.83
C VAL A 2 5.53 0.49 -21.62
N GLU A 3 5.54 -0.64 -22.31
CA GLU A 3 4.35 -1.10 -23.04
C GLU A 3 3.19 -1.36 -22.07
N ILE A 4 2.00 -0.94 -22.46
CA ILE A 4 0.74 -1.21 -21.76
C ILE A 4 -0.18 -1.95 -22.72
N THR A 5 -0.73 -3.08 -22.28
CA THR A 5 -1.71 -3.83 -23.08
C THR A 5 -3.06 -3.11 -23.10
N VAL A 6 -3.94 -3.47 -24.04
CA VAL A 6 -5.30 -2.91 -24.10
C VAL A 6 -6.06 -3.16 -22.79
N ALA A 7 -5.98 -4.38 -22.26
CA ALA A 7 -6.64 -4.73 -20.99
C ALA A 7 -6.08 -3.94 -19.79
N GLU A 8 -4.75 -3.76 -19.72
CA GLU A 8 -4.13 -2.94 -18.66
C GLU A 8 -4.53 -1.47 -18.79
N LEU A 9 -4.66 -0.95 -20.02
CA LEU A 9 -5.10 0.42 -20.25
C LEU A 9 -6.55 0.63 -19.80
N GLU A 10 -7.47 -0.27 -20.17
CA GLU A 10 -8.87 -0.20 -19.74
C GLU A 10 -8.99 -0.23 -18.20
N ALA A 11 -8.19 -1.07 -17.53
CA ALA A 11 -8.13 -1.12 -16.07
C ALA A 11 -7.58 0.19 -15.48
N ALA A 12 -6.49 0.70 -16.06
CA ALA A 12 -5.86 1.94 -15.61
C ALA A 12 -6.80 3.15 -15.78
N GLU A 13 -7.54 3.23 -16.88
CA GLU A 13 -8.54 4.27 -17.12
C GLU A 13 -9.65 4.24 -16.07
N LYS A 14 -10.13 3.05 -15.70
CA LYS A 14 -11.17 2.91 -14.67
C LYS A 14 -10.67 3.30 -13.27
N ILE A 15 -9.42 2.97 -12.93
CA ILE A 15 -8.88 3.19 -11.58
C ILE A 15 -8.36 4.61 -11.40
N PHE A 16 -7.61 5.14 -12.38
CA PHE A 16 -6.95 6.44 -12.25
C PHE A 16 -7.76 7.57 -12.89
N GLY A 17 -8.71 7.27 -13.78
CA GLY A 17 -9.56 8.27 -14.43
C GLY A 17 -8.74 9.39 -15.07
N GLU A 18 -9.06 10.63 -14.70
CA GLU A 18 -8.38 11.84 -15.17
C GLU A 18 -6.89 11.92 -14.75
N ARG A 19 -6.48 11.13 -13.75
CA ARG A 19 -5.09 11.07 -13.23
C ARG A 19 -4.26 9.95 -13.87
N LEU A 20 -4.75 9.32 -14.94
CA LEU A 20 -4.02 8.26 -15.66
C LEU A 20 -2.62 8.67 -16.11
N ASP A 21 -2.43 9.93 -16.53
CA ASP A 21 -1.12 10.40 -16.98
C ASP A 21 -0.10 10.49 -15.82
N LEU A 22 -0.55 10.75 -14.59
CA LEU A 22 0.31 10.63 -13.40
C LEU A 22 0.71 9.17 -13.16
N ALA A 23 -0.20 8.21 -13.35
CA ALA A 23 0.11 6.80 -13.22
C ALA A 23 1.11 6.33 -14.28
N LYS A 24 0.98 6.78 -15.54
CA LYS A 24 1.97 6.52 -16.60
C LYS A 24 3.33 7.11 -16.23
N ARG A 25 3.35 8.35 -15.74
CA ARG A 25 4.59 9.01 -15.31
C ARG A 25 5.26 8.27 -14.14
N TYR A 26 4.47 7.78 -13.19
CA TYR A 26 4.99 6.94 -12.11
C TYR A 26 5.57 5.60 -12.61
N VAL A 27 4.94 4.96 -13.59
CA VAL A 27 5.48 3.75 -14.24
C VAL A 27 6.83 4.05 -14.92
N GLU A 28 6.99 5.23 -15.53
CA GLU A 28 8.29 5.64 -16.09
C GLU A 28 9.36 5.76 -15.00
N HIS A 29 9.04 6.35 -13.85
CA HIS A 29 9.97 6.40 -12.70
C HIS A 29 10.36 5.01 -12.24
N LEU A 30 9.40 4.09 -12.07
CA LEU A 30 9.69 2.70 -11.69
C LEU A 30 10.63 2.00 -12.70
N ALA A 31 10.37 2.20 -14.00
CA ALA A 31 11.15 1.59 -15.09
C ALA A 31 12.54 2.19 -15.30
N THR A 32 12.77 3.42 -14.82
CA THR A 32 14.02 4.16 -15.00
C THR A 32 14.75 4.32 -13.68
N SER A 33 14.57 5.44 -12.99
CA SER A 33 15.25 5.80 -11.74
C SER A 33 15.04 4.74 -10.64
N GLY A 34 13.85 4.13 -10.57
CA GLY A 34 13.54 3.04 -9.66
C GLY A 34 14.35 1.78 -9.95
N THR A 35 14.54 1.44 -11.22
CA THR A 35 15.38 0.30 -11.63
C THR A 35 16.86 0.57 -11.37
N GLU A 36 17.36 1.77 -11.72
CA GLU A 36 18.75 2.17 -11.47
C GLU A 36 19.12 2.16 -9.98
N ARG A 37 18.16 2.48 -9.11
CA ARG A 37 18.34 2.49 -7.65
C ARG A 37 18.05 1.12 -7.00
N GLY A 38 17.69 0.11 -7.78
CA GLY A 38 17.42 -1.24 -7.30
C GLY A 38 16.12 -1.40 -6.50
N LEU A 39 15.15 -0.51 -6.71
CA LEU A 39 13.81 -0.58 -6.12
C LEU A 39 12.92 -1.58 -6.86
N ILE A 40 13.09 -1.67 -8.18
CA ILE A 40 12.42 -2.61 -9.06
C ILE A 40 13.48 -3.34 -9.89
N GLY A 41 13.33 -4.66 -10.04
CA GLY A 41 14.24 -5.46 -10.85
C GLY A 41 13.98 -5.26 -12.35
N PRO A 42 15.00 -5.26 -13.23
CA PRO A 42 14.80 -5.12 -14.68
C PRO A 42 13.84 -6.14 -15.30
N ARG A 43 13.74 -7.33 -14.70
CA ARG A 43 12.80 -8.39 -15.13
C ARG A 43 11.33 -8.06 -14.87
N GLU A 44 11.06 -7.11 -13.98
CA GLU A 44 9.72 -6.67 -13.62
C GLU A 44 9.20 -5.57 -14.56
N ILE A 45 10.08 -4.89 -15.32
CA ILE A 45 9.70 -3.78 -16.23
C ILE A 45 8.55 -4.17 -17.17
N PRO A 46 8.57 -5.33 -17.86
CA PRO A 46 7.48 -5.71 -18.78
C PRO A 46 6.16 -6.01 -18.07
N ARG A 47 6.13 -6.02 -16.73
CA ARG A 47 4.97 -6.39 -15.91
C ARG A 47 4.64 -5.30 -14.88
N LEU A 48 5.17 -4.10 -15.05
CA LEU A 48 4.98 -2.99 -14.10
C LEU A 48 3.52 -2.64 -13.90
N TRP A 49 2.74 -2.58 -14.99
CA TRP A 49 1.31 -2.32 -14.92
C TRP A 49 0.57 -3.40 -14.13
N SER A 50 0.51 -4.62 -14.67
CA SER A 50 -0.23 -5.72 -14.05
C SER A 50 0.27 -6.14 -12.66
N ARG A 51 1.58 -6.33 -12.45
CA ARG A 51 2.12 -6.92 -11.21
C ARG A 51 2.41 -5.91 -10.10
N HIS A 52 2.52 -4.62 -10.43
CA HIS A 52 2.89 -3.58 -9.46
C HIS A 52 1.83 -2.50 -9.37
N VAL A 53 1.64 -1.70 -10.41
CA VAL A 53 0.81 -0.49 -10.34
C VAL A 53 -0.67 -0.81 -10.20
N LEU A 54 -1.25 -1.60 -11.09
CA LEU A 54 -2.66 -1.97 -11.04
C LEU A 54 -2.95 -2.89 -9.84
N ASN A 55 -2.07 -3.86 -9.57
CA ASN A 55 -2.18 -4.74 -8.41
C ASN A 55 -2.26 -3.96 -7.08
N CYS A 56 -1.49 -2.88 -6.96
CA CYS A 56 -1.56 -2.00 -5.81
C CYS A 56 -2.78 -1.07 -5.84
N ALA A 57 -3.10 -0.48 -6.99
CA ALA A 57 -4.15 0.53 -7.07
C ALA A 57 -5.55 -0.04 -6.80
N VAL A 58 -5.86 -1.27 -7.22
CA VAL A 58 -7.19 -1.87 -7.02
C VAL A 58 -7.61 -2.04 -5.57
N ILE A 59 -6.68 -1.98 -4.61
CA ILE A 59 -7.03 -2.05 -3.19
C ILE A 59 -7.72 -0.77 -2.69
N GLU A 60 -7.76 0.29 -3.50
CA GLU A 60 -8.49 1.53 -3.20
C GLU A 60 -9.96 1.26 -2.82
N SER A 61 -10.58 0.28 -3.47
CA SER A 61 -11.95 -0.17 -3.22
C SER A 61 -12.18 -0.72 -1.80
N ALA A 62 -11.11 -1.06 -1.09
CA ALA A 62 -11.16 -1.55 0.30
C ALA A 62 -10.94 -0.43 1.32
N ILE A 63 -10.72 0.82 0.90
CA ILE A 63 -10.40 1.96 1.75
C ILE A 63 -11.56 2.97 1.70
N ALA A 64 -12.04 3.37 2.86
CA ALA A 64 -13.11 4.36 2.98
C ALA A 64 -12.69 5.72 2.41
N MET A 65 -13.66 6.58 2.10
CA MET A 65 -13.38 7.95 1.67
C MET A 65 -12.71 8.75 2.78
N ASP A 66 -11.92 9.76 2.40
CA ASP A 66 -11.33 10.76 3.31
C ASP A 66 -10.52 10.15 4.48
N SER A 67 -9.91 8.97 4.26
CA SER A 67 -9.15 8.25 5.27
C SER A 67 -7.68 8.66 5.32
N HIS A 68 -7.10 8.69 6.51
CA HIS A 68 -5.65 8.80 6.70
C HIS A 68 -5.03 7.42 6.59
N VAL A 69 -4.12 7.25 5.62
CA VAL A 69 -3.56 5.95 5.26
C VAL A 69 -2.05 5.95 5.50
N ALA A 70 -1.58 5.09 6.40
CA ALA A 70 -0.15 4.87 6.60
C ALA A 70 0.33 3.64 5.80
N ASP A 71 1.27 3.82 4.89
CA ASP A 71 1.87 2.74 4.11
C ASP A 71 3.20 2.30 4.73
N VAL A 72 3.26 1.06 5.23
CA VAL A 72 4.43 0.55 5.95
C VAL A 72 5.36 -0.20 5.00
N GLY A 73 6.61 0.27 4.94
CA GLY A 73 7.64 -0.32 4.09
C GLY A 73 7.43 0.05 2.62
N SER A 74 7.06 1.31 2.37
CA SER A 74 6.64 1.80 1.04
C SER A 74 7.64 1.49 -0.07
N GLY A 75 8.94 1.40 0.22
CA GLY A 75 9.93 0.94 -0.76
C GLY A 75 9.95 1.79 -2.01
N ALA A 76 9.43 1.24 -3.11
CA ALA A 76 9.25 1.93 -4.38
C ALA A 76 7.96 2.76 -4.47
N GLY A 77 7.26 3.00 -3.35
CA GLY A 77 5.96 3.67 -3.28
C GLY A 77 4.78 2.73 -3.47
N LEU A 78 4.92 1.43 -3.18
CA LEU A 78 3.91 0.41 -3.45
C LEU A 78 3.38 -0.20 -2.13
N PRO A 79 2.08 -0.11 -1.83
CA PRO A 79 0.98 0.46 -2.63
C PRO A 79 0.78 1.98 -2.54
N GLY A 80 1.43 2.69 -1.61
CA GLY A 80 1.03 4.04 -1.21
C GLY A 80 0.91 5.08 -2.34
N LEU A 81 1.87 5.15 -3.28
CA LEU A 81 1.79 6.10 -4.40
C LEU A 81 0.73 5.71 -5.43
N CYS A 82 0.45 4.42 -5.62
CA CYS A 82 -0.67 4.00 -6.48
C CYS A 82 -2.00 4.48 -5.90
N LEU A 83 -2.17 4.37 -4.58
CA LEU A 83 -3.35 4.86 -3.88
C LEU A 83 -3.45 6.38 -3.94
N ALA A 84 -2.36 7.12 -3.68
CA ALA A 84 -2.35 8.57 -3.74
C ALA A 84 -2.75 9.11 -5.12
N ILE A 85 -2.34 8.43 -6.20
CA ILE A 85 -2.72 8.81 -7.57
C ILE A 85 -4.19 8.49 -7.85
N ALA A 86 -4.67 7.31 -7.46
CA ALA A 86 -6.04 6.86 -7.73
C ALA A 86 -7.09 7.60 -6.87
N ARG A 87 -6.72 7.98 -5.65
CA ARG A 87 -7.63 8.49 -4.62
C ARG A 87 -7.09 9.78 -4.01
N PRO A 88 -7.29 10.94 -4.67
CA PRO A 88 -6.83 12.23 -4.15
C PRO A 88 -7.56 12.68 -2.87
N ASP A 89 -8.64 11.98 -2.47
CA ASP A 89 -9.32 12.19 -1.19
C ASP A 89 -8.58 11.57 0.01
N LEU A 90 -7.64 10.66 -0.22
CA LEU A 90 -6.88 10.02 0.85
C LEU A 90 -5.64 10.85 1.22
N GLU A 91 -5.33 10.92 2.52
CA GLU A 91 -4.06 11.45 3.02
C GLU A 91 -3.08 10.32 3.27
N LEU A 92 -1.99 10.25 2.52
CA LEU A 92 -1.03 9.14 2.57
C LEU A 92 0.21 9.52 3.37
N THR A 93 0.58 8.67 4.34
CA THR A 93 1.89 8.73 5.00
C THR A 93 2.73 7.52 4.60
N LEU A 94 3.81 7.72 3.86
CA LEU A 94 4.73 6.67 3.42
C LEU A 94 5.85 6.48 4.45
N ILE A 95 5.88 5.33 5.13
CA ILE A 95 6.86 5.01 6.17
C ILE A 95 7.98 4.15 5.57
N GLU A 96 9.16 4.74 5.41
CA GLU A 96 10.34 4.06 4.83
C GLU A 96 11.63 4.47 5.57
N PRO A 97 12.37 3.52 6.18
CA PRO A 97 13.56 3.86 6.96
C PRO A 97 14.81 4.20 6.13
N LEU A 98 14.90 3.70 4.88
CA LEU A 98 16.12 3.83 4.08
C LEU A 98 16.18 5.16 3.33
N GLU A 99 17.18 5.97 3.68
CA GLU A 99 17.42 7.31 3.13
C GLU A 99 17.34 7.39 1.61
N ARG A 100 18.04 6.49 0.92
CA ARG A 100 18.09 6.47 -0.55
C ARG A 100 16.71 6.25 -1.18
N ARG A 101 15.83 5.52 -0.48
CA ARG A 101 14.45 5.26 -0.93
C ARG A 101 13.55 6.45 -0.62
N VAL A 102 13.69 7.05 0.57
CA VAL A 102 13.00 8.30 0.94
C VAL A 102 13.31 9.42 -0.05
N ILE A 103 14.57 9.61 -0.42
CA ILE A 103 14.98 10.62 -1.41
C ILE A 103 14.31 10.34 -2.76
N TRP A 104 14.29 9.09 -3.20
CA TRP A 104 13.61 8.72 -4.45
C TRP A 104 12.09 8.93 -4.38
N LEU A 105 11.45 8.58 -3.26
CA LEU A 105 10.02 8.83 -3.04
C LEU A 105 9.72 10.33 -3.12
N GLN A 106 10.56 11.17 -2.53
CA GLN A 106 10.38 12.62 -2.57
C GLN A 106 10.50 13.16 -4.00
N GLU A 107 11.53 12.73 -4.75
CA GLU A 107 11.68 13.10 -6.17
C GLU A 107 10.45 12.73 -7.00
N VAL A 108 9.87 11.55 -6.76
CA VAL A 108 8.66 11.09 -7.46
C VAL A 108 7.42 11.89 -7.05
N VAL A 109 7.22 12.12 -5.75
CA VAL A 109 6.10 12.92 -5.23
C VAL A 109 6.15 14.35 -5.79
N ASP A 110 7.34 14.96 -5.83
CA ASP A 110 7.56 16.30 -6.36
C ASP A 110 7.30 16.36 -7.88
N ASP A 111 7.80 15.40 -8.66
CA ASP A 111 7.59 15.33 -10.12
C ASP A 111 6.12 15.09 -10.50
N LEU A 112 5.39 14.30 -9.70
CA LEU A 112 3.98 14.02 -9.90
C LEU A 112 3.05 15.12 -9.33
N GLY A 113 3.57 16.04 -8.52
CA GLY A 113 2.77 17.08 -7.87
C GLY A 113 1.71 16.52 -6.91
N LEU A 114 2.08 15.50 -6.11
CA LEU A 114 1.15 14.86 -5.17
C LEU A 114 1.13 15.60 -3.83
N ASP A 115 0.12 16.44 -3.61
CA ASP A 115 -0.04 17.20 -2.37
C ASP A 115 -0.61 16.37 -1.20
N ASN A 116 -1.15 15.19 -1.49
CA ASN A 116 -1.78 14.29 -0.52
C ASN A 116 -0.82 13.20 0.01
N VAL A 117 0.50 13.40 -0.10
CA VAL A 117 1.52 12.44 0.32
C VAL A 117 2.53 13.09 1.27
N THR A 118 2.69 12.50 2.45
CA THR A 118 3.76 12.80 3.41
C THR A 118 4.72 11.62 3.47
N ILE A 119 6.03 11.86 3.39
CA ILE A 119 7.05 10.81 3.53
C ILE A 119 7.70 10.90 4.90
N MET A 120 7.67 9.80 5.65
CA MET A 120 8.24 9.70 6.99
C MET A 120 9.45 8.74 6.99
N ARG A 121 10.65 9.31 7.13
CA ARG A 121 11.89 8.52 7.28
C ARG A 121 12.00 7.93 8.69
N THR A 122 11.38 6.78 8.90
CA THR A 122 11.46 6.08 10.18
C THR A 122 11.20 4.58 10.02
N ARG A 123 11.46 3.81 11.08
CA ARG A 123 10.99 2.43 11.19
C ARG A 123 9.56 2.42 11.71
N ALA A 124 8.74 1.46 11.26
CA ALA A 124 7.34 1.36 11.66
C ALA A 124 7.15 1.32 13.19
N GLU A 125 8.03 0.63 13.91
CA GLU A 125 7.98 0.53 15.37
C GLU A 125 8.16 1.88 16.07
N LEU A 126 8.86 2.82 15.44
CA LEU A 126 9.12 4.16 15.97
C LEU A 126 8.08 5.18 15.52
N ALA A 127 7.24 4.87 14.53
CA ALA A 127 6.17 5.74 14.05
C ALA A 127 4.91 5.70 14.94
N VAL A 128 4.83 4.77 15.90
CA VAL A 128 3.69 4.64 16.82
C VAL A 128 3.50 5.93 17.62
N GLY A 129 2.29 6.51 17.53
CA GLY A 129 1.97 7.80 18.15
C GLY A 129 2.53 9.03 17.42
N MET A 130 3.21 8.85 16.29
CA MET A 130 3.63 9.93 15.37
C MET A 130 2.72 10.03 14.15
N VAL A 131 1.97 8.96 13.85
CA VAL A 131 0.96 8.92 12.79
C VAL A 131 -0.41 8.72 13.41
N ASP A 132 -1.40 9.37 12.81
CA ASP A 132 -2.81 9.10 13.07
C ASP A 132 -3.38 8.49 11.79
N ALA A 133 -3.62 7.18 11.81
CA ALA A 133 -3.99 6.42 10.64
C ALA A 133 -5.30 5.66 10.89
N ASP A 134 -6.27 5.87 10.02
CA ASP A 134 -7.50 5.08 9.95
C ASP A 134 -7.22 3.72 9.32
N VAL A 135 -6.30 3.70 8.36
CA VAL A 135 -5.91 2.51 7.59
C VAL A 135 -4.40 2.38 7.53
N VAL A 136 -3.89 1.16 7.75
CA VAL A 136 -2.47 0.84 7.53
C VAL A 136 -2.35 -0.13 6.37
N THR A 137 -1.65 0.26 5.31
CA THR A 137 -1.35 -0.60 4.16
C THR A 137 0.05 -1.19 4.26
N ALA A 138 0.23 -2.33 3.62
CA ALA A 138 1.56 -2.90 3.42
C ALA A 138 1.57 -3.90 2.27
N ARG A 139 2.70 -3.98 1.56
CA ARG A 139 2.98 -5.00 0.55
C ARG A 139 4.37 -5.60 0.79
N ALA A 140 4.46 -6.93 0.64
CA ALA A 140 5.74 -7.65 0.57
C ALA A 140 6.73 -7.45 1.75
N VAL A 141 6.25 -7.14 2.96
CA VAL A 141 7.12 -6.86 4.12
C VAL A 141 7.55 -8.14 4.86
N SER A 142 6.61 -9.00 5.25
CA SER A 142 6.90 -10.19 6.06
C SER A 142 5.70 -11.14 6.15
N ALA A 143 5.87 -12.28 6.86
CA ALA A 143 4.75 -13.09 7.34
C ALA A 143 3.76 -12.24 8.15
N LEU A 144 2.46 -12.56 8.06
CA LEU A 144 1.39 -11.76 8.69
C LEU A 144 1.56 -11.58 10.19
N THR A 145 2.12 -12.56 10.92
CA THR A 145 2.41 -12.44 12.35
C THR A 145 3.34 -11.27 12.68
N ASN A 146 4.41 -11.09 11.90
CA ASN A 146 5.33 -9.97 12.09
C ASN A 146 4.69 -8.67 11.61
N LEU A 147 3.99 -8.73 10.47
CA LEU A 147 3.32 -7.56 9.90
C LEU A 147 2.29 -6.97 10.86
N ALA A 148 1.48 -7.80 11.51
CA ALA A 148 0.50 -7.37 12.50
C ALA A 148 1.17 -6.63 13.68
N GLY A 149 2.35 -7.08 14.12
CA GLY A 149 3.13 -6.41 15.17
C GLY A 149 3.66 -5.03 14.76
N LEU A 150 3.94 -4.83 13.48
CA LEU A 150 4.40 -3.54 12.94
C LEU A 150 3.25 -2.57 12.64
N THR A 151 2.11 -3.09 12.19
CA THR A 151 1.02 -2.28 11.60
C THR A 151 -0.08 -1.94 12.58
N ILE A 152 -0.58 -2.91 13.37
CA ILE A 152 -1.70 -2.67 14.29
C ILE A 152 -1.42 -1.55 15.31
N PRO A 153 -0.21 -1.43 15.89
CA PRO A 153 0.07 -0.32 16.82
C PRO A 153 -0.04 1.07 16.22
N LEU A 154 0.07 1.23 14.89
CA LEU A 154 -0.03 2.53 14.21
C LEU A 154 -1.47 3.05 14.12
N LEU A 155 -2.47 2.18 14.33
CA LEU A 155 -3.90 2.52 14.27
C LEU A 155 -4.42 3.19 15.56
N ASN A 156 -3.57 3.50 16.54
CA ASN A 156 -3.99 4.13 17.80
C ASN A 156 -5.20 3.46 18.50
N GLY A 157 -5.37 2.15 18.29
CA GLY A 157 -6.45 1.35 18.88
C GLY A 157 -7.74 1.22 18.07
N HIS A 158 -7.91 1.90 16.93
CA HIS A 158 -9.10 1.81 16.09
C HIS A 158 -8.77 1.96 14.60
N GLY A 159 -9.50 1.29 13.73
CA GLY A 159 -9.26 1.34 12.28
C GLY A 159 -8.92 -0.04 11.72
N GLU A 160 -8.18 -0.10 10.61
CA GLU A 160 -7.90 -1.37 9.96
C GLU A 160 -6.54 -1.50 9.26
N VAL A 161 -6.05 -2.74 9.20
CA VAL A 161 -4.90 -3.09 8.36
C VAL A 161 -5.40 -3.67 7.05
N VAL A 162 -4.90 -3.16 5.93
CA VAL A 162 -5.21 -3.60 4.55
C VAL A 162 -3.91 -4.07 3.90
N ALA A 163 -3.60 -5.36 4.01
CA ALA A 163 -2.31 -5.92 3.58
C ALA A 163 -2.44 -6.74 2.29
N ILE A 164 -1.68 -6.38 1.25
CA ILE A 164 -1.58 -7.18 0.03
C ILE A 164 -0.86 -8.50 0.34
N LYS A 165 -1.51 -9.61 0.04
CA LYS A 165 -1.03 -10.97 0.31
C LYS A 165 -1.20 -11.88 -0.90
N GLY A 166 -0.51 -13.02 -0.86
CA GLY A 166 -0.61 -14.04 -1.88
C GLY A 166 -1.72 -15.07 -1.58
N ARG A 167 -1.65 -16.20 -2.30
CA ARG A 167 -2.62 -17.30 -2.19
C ARG A 167 -2.66 -17.95 -0.80
N SER A 168 -1.62 -17.78 0.02
CA SER A 168 -1.50 -18.29 1.40
C SER A 168 -2.18 -17.41 2.45
N ALA A 169 -2.96 -16.40 2.07
CA ALA A 169 -3.56 -15.43 2.99
C ALA A 169 -4.35 -16.06 4.15
N ALA A 170 -5.18 -17.07 3.86
CA ALA A 170 -6.00 -17.74 4.88
C ALA A 170 -5.13 -18.45 5.94
N GLU A 171 -4.13 -19.22 5.49
CA GLU A 171 -3.19 -19.90 6.40
C GLU A 171 -2.35 -18.90 7.22
N GLU A 172 -2.00 -17.76 6.63
CA GLU A 172 -1.27 -16.71 7.35
C GLU A 172 -2.13 -16.08 8.46
N ILE A 173 -3.44 -15.89 8.24
CA ILE A 173 -4.38 -15.42 9.26
C ILE A 173 -4.43 -16.41 10.42
N GLU A 174 -4.59 -17.71 10.14
CA GLU A 174 -4.64 -18.74 11.17
C GLU A 174 -3.39 -18.70 12.07
N LYS A 175 -2.20 -18.62 11.46
CA LYS A 175 -0.92 -18.51 12.17
C LYS A 175 -0.78 -17.22 12.99
N ALA A 176 -1.36 -16.12 12.52
CA ALA A 176 -1.28 -14.81 13.17
C ALA A 176 -2.38 -14.54 14.21
N THR A 177 -3.45 -15.35 14.25
CA THR A 177 -4.67 -15.13 15.07
C THR A 177 -4.37 -14.70 16.51
N LYS A 178 -3.46 -15.41 17.20
CA LYS A 178 -3.13 -15.12 18.60
C LYS A 178 -2.49 -13.74 18.77
N VAL A 179 -1.61 -13.35 17.85
CA VAL A 179 -0.93 -12.04 17.86
C VAL A 179 -1.90 -10.93 17.52
N ILE A 180 -2.72 -11.11 16.48
CA ILE A 180 -3.75 -10.15 16.05
C ILE A 180 -4.70 -9.84 17.22
N ARG A 181 -5.25 -10.87 17.87
CA ARG A 181 -6.15 -10.70 19.01
C ARG A 181 -5.48 -9.99 20.19
N LYS A 182 -4.23 -10.34 20.50
CA LYS A 182 -3.45 -9.68 21.57
C LYS A 182 -3.25 -8.19 21.31
N LEU A 183 -3.11 -7.80 20.04
CA LEU A 183 -2.89 -6.42 19.63
C LEU A 183 -4.18 -5.60 19.51
N GLY A 184 -5.36 -6.22 19.63
CA GLY A 184 -6.67 -5.55 19.58
C GLY A 184 -7.46 -5.77 18.28
N GLY A 185 -7.00 -6.69 17.43
CA GLY A 185 -7.79 -7.13 16.27
C GLY A 185 -9.05 -7.87 16.70
N VAL A 186 -10.19 -7.46 16.15
CA VAL A 186 -11.53 -8.00 16.47
C VAL A 186 -12.12 -8.82 15.34
N ALA A 187 -11.70 -8.58 14.09
CA ALA A 187 -12.12 -9.36 12.94
C ALA A 187 -11.00 -9.44 11.90
N THR A 188 -10.95 -10.55 11.16
CA THR A 188 -10.03 -10.74 10.04
C THR A 188 -10.79 -11.31 8.85
N SER A 189 -10.50 -10.85 7.64
CA SER A 189 -11.07 -11.40 6.42
C SER A 189 -10.07 -11.39 5.28
N VAL A 190 -10.32 -12.24 4.28
CA VAL A 190 -9.65 -12.19 2.99
C VAL A 190 -10.60 -11.53 2.01
N VAL A 191 -10.16 -10.44 1.40
CA VAL A 191 -10.87 -9.72 0.36
C VAL A 191 -10.09 -9.87 -0.94
N VAL A 192 -10.81 -10.02 -2.04
CA VAL A 192 -10.22 -9.98 -3.37
C VAL A 192 -10.66 -8.66 -4.01
N CYS A 193 -9.72 -7.92 -4.58
CA CYS A 193 -9.93 -6.62 -5.19
C CYS A 193 -9.59 -6.67 -6.68
N GLY A 194 -10.35 -5.95 -7.51
CA GLY A 194 -10.11 -5.83 -8.94
C GLY A 194 -10.53 -7.04 -9.79
N GLN A 195 -11.48 -7.86 -9.34
CA GLN A 195 -11.98 -9.04 -10.06
C GLN A 195 -12.50 -8.74 -11.47
N GLU A 196 -13.10 -7.56 -11.65
CA GLU A 196 -13.65 -7.12 -12.92
C GLU A 196 -12.68 -6.26 -13.74
N LEU A 197 -11.48 -6.01 -13.18
CA LEU A 197 -10.48 -5.10 -13.75
C LEU A 197 -9.20 -5.82 -14.15
N LEU A 198 -8.80 -6.85 -13.41
CA LEU A 198 -7.51 -7.53 -13.57
C LEU A 198 -7.71 -9.00 -13.94
N GLU A 199 -6.87 -9.51 -14.84
CA GLU A 199 -6.77 -10.94 -15.12
C GLU A 199 -6.34 -11.73 -13.87
N GLU A 200 -5.42 -11.17 -13.08
CA GLU A 200 -5.03 -11.67 -11.77
C GLU A 200 -5.45 -10.67 -10.67
N PRO A 201 -6.60 -10.86 -10.02
CA PRO A 201 -7.07 -9.98 -8.94
C PRO A 201 -6.13 -9.97 -7.73
N THR A 202 -6.20 -8.89 -6.95
CA THR A 202 -5.35 -8.71 -5.76
C THR A 202 -6.01 -9.30 -4.52
N THR A 203 -5.33 -10.24 -3.86
CA THR A 203 -5.75 -10.74 -2.55
C THR A 203 -5.25 -9.81 -1.44
N VAL A 204 -6.15 -9.41 -0.56
CA VAL A 204 -5.92 -8.53 0.58
C VAL A 204 -6.37 -9.22 1.85
N VAL A 205 -5.53 -9.15 2.89
CA VAL A 205 -5.95 -9.49 4.26
C VAL A 205 -6.38 -8.20 4.94
N ARG A 206 -7.62 -8.19 5.44
CA ARG A 206 -8.13 -7.13 6.30
C ARG A 206 -8.10 -7.55 7.76
N ILE A 207 -7.66 -6.64 8.62
CA ILE A 207 -7.69 -6.81 10.08
C ILE A 207 -8.38 -5.59 10.68
N ILE A 208 -9.58 -5.77 11.22
CA ILE A 208 -10.30 -4.71 11.93
C ILE A 208 -9.79 -4.65 13.36
N VAL A 209 -9.40 -3.46 13.81
CA VAL A 209 -8.91 -3.19 15.15
C VAL A 209 -9.92 -2.32 15.89
N ASN A 210 -10.29 -2.78 17.08
CA ASN A 210 -11.11 -2.00 17.99
C ASN A 210 -10.71 -2.38 19.41
N LYS A 211 -9.70 -1.67 19.91
CA LYS A 211 -9.19 -1.84 21.25
C LYS A 211 -9.83 -0.78 22.13
N PRO A 212 -10.67 -1.15 23.11
CA PRO A 212 -11.17 -0.17 24.07
C PRO A 212 -9.96 0.49 24.74
N GLY A 213 -9.93 1.83 24.72
CA GLY A 213 -8.87 2.60 25.36
C GLY A 213 -8.71 2.11 26.80
N LYS A 214 -7.47 1.97 27.27
CA LYS A 214 -7.25 1.85 28.70
C LYS A 214 -7.76 3.15 29.31
N THR A 215 -8.89 3.11 30.00
CA THR A 215 -9.29 4.18 30.90
C THR A 215 -8.09 4.41 31.83
N ALA A 216 -7.52 5.60 31.76
CA ALA A 216 -6.44 6.02 32.66
C ALA A 216 -6.92 6.02 34.11
#